data_AF-A0A401PRF6-F1
#
_entry.id   AF-A0A401PRF6-F1
#
_cell.length_a   1.000
_cell.length_b   1.000
_cell.length_c   1.000
_cell.angle_alpha   90.00
_cell.angle_beta   90.00
_cell.angle_gamma   90.00
#
_symmetry.space_group_name_H-M   'P 1'
#
loop_
_entity.id
_entity.type
_entity.pdbx_description
1 polymer ?
#
loop_
_entity_poly.entity_id
_entity_poly.type
_entity_poly.pdbx_seq_one_letter_code
_entity_poly.pdbx_strand_id
1 'polypeptide(L)'
;MLPPLVSIKYSQGVAISVKKLSNGEERCVQYRFNNQISSQVNPRGEKWTFLLERIEAEPEQSYRVSACSLPRANINEDNDCPACTFSVPGCKDDIIKYTEICKRRGSLWNPNITYIRSEMRTTIFFQAGKYADKYNVCLRSHGSDEKLCDQLCILK
;
A
#
# COMPACT_ATOMS: atom_id res chain seq x y z
N MET A 1 14.12 14.30 8.82
CA MET A 1 14.64 15.64 8.45
C MET A 1 15.37 15.46 7.13
N LEU A 2 14.96 16.16 6.07
CA LEU A 2 15.59 16.03 4.75
C LEU A 2 16.87 16.88 4.70
N PRO A 3 17.94 16.44 4.00
CA PRO A 3 19.08 17.29 3.70
C PRO A 3 18.66 18.45 2.78
N PRO A 4 19.41 19.56 2.75
CA PRO A 4 19.15 20.63 1.79
C PRO A 4 19.38 20.10 0.37
N LEU A 5 18.35 20.23 -0.48
CA LEU A 5 18.49 19.98 -1.92
C LEU A 5 19.42 21.02 -2.57
N VAL A 6 19.88 20.74 -3.80
CA VAL A 6 20.57 21.71 -4.67
C VAL A 6 19.90 23.08 -4.59
N SER A 7 20.71 24.12 -4.41
CA SER A 7 20.27 25.48 -4.06
C SER A 7 19.03 25.92 -4.85
N ILE A 8 17.91 26.03 -4.13
CA ILE A 8 16.55 26.15 -4.68
C ILE A 8 16.36 27.30 -5.68
N LYS A 9 17.25 28.30 -5.66
CA LYS A 9 17.32 29.40 -6.64
C LYS A 9 17.59 28.94 -8.09
N TYR A 10 18.30 27.82 -8.25
CA TYR A 10 18.63 27.22 -9.54
C TYR A 10 17.74 26.02 -9.90
N SER A 11 16.92 25.55 -8.95
CA SER A 11 15.96 24.47 -9.20
C SER A 11 14.82 24.96 -10.10
N GLN A 12 14.60 24.22 -11.18
CA GLN A 12 13.52 24.40 -12.15
C GLN A 12 12.28 23.58 -11.77
N GLY A 13 12.35 22.74 -10.74
CA GLY A 13 11.30 21.82 -10.37
C GLY A 13 11.75 20.66 -9.48
N VAL A 14 10.82 19.74 -9.21
CA VAL A 14 11.07 18.48 -8.50
C VAL A 14 10.44 17.32 -9.25
N ALA A 15 11.20 16.25 -9.46
CA ALA A 15 10.74 14.97 -9.97
C ALA A 15 10.57 13.98 -8.81
N ILE A 16 9.34 13.59 -8.52
CA ILE A 16 9.01 12.60 -7.50
C ILE A 16 8.75 11.27 -8.20
N SER A 17 9.49 10.22 -7.80
CA SER A 17 9.31 8.86 -8.31
C SER A 17 8.83 7.93 -7.21
N VAL A 18 7.84 7.09 -7.50
CA VAL A 18 7.32 6.06 -6.59
C VAL A 18 7.50 4.71 -7.26
N LYS A 19 8.41 3.89 -6.74
CA LYS A 19 8.77 2.57 -7.26
C LYS A 19 8.28 1.46 -6.34
N LYS A 20 7.38 0.62 -6.84
CA LYS A 20 6.86 -0.57 -6.16
C LYS A 20 7.96 -1.64 -6.09
N LEU A 21 8.30 -2.10 -4.89
CA LEU A 21 9.48 -2.96 -4.67
C LEU A 21 9.26 -4.42 -5.10
N SER A 22 8.01 -4.88 -5.21
CA SER A 22 7.67 -6.28 -5.53
C SER A 22 7.78 -6.62 -7.03
N ASN A 23 7.53 -5.65 -7.93
CA ASN A 23 7.58 -5.83 -9.38
C ASN A 23 8.48 -4.82 -10.11
N GLY A 24 9.00 -3.81 -9.42
CA GLY A 24 9.82 -2.74 -10.01
C GLY A 24 9.05 -1.67 -10.78
N GLU A 25 7.71 -1.72 -10.80
CA GLU A 25 6.85 -0.70 -11.42
C GLU A 25 7.12 0.68 -10.84
N GLU A 26 7.29 1.69 -11.69
CA GLU A 26 7.72 3.02 -11.28
C GLU A 26 6.84 4.10 -11.91
N ARG A 27 6.28 4.97 -11.07
CA ARG A 27 5.44 6.10 -11.48
C ARG A 27 6.12 7.41 -11.09
N CYS A 28 6.40 8.26 -12.07
CA CYS A 28 7.14 9.51 -11.91
C CYS A 28 6.22 10.71 -12.20
N VAL A 29 6.24 11.70 -11.31
CA VAL A 29 5.52 12.97 -11.44
C VAL A 29 6.53 14.12 -11.38
N GLN A 30 6.54 14.97 -12.42
CA GLN A 30 7.41 16.14 -12.46
C GLN A 30 6.60 17.41 -12.21
N TYR A 31 6.94 18.12 -11.15
CA TYR A 31 6.51 19.49 -10.91
C TYR A 31 7.57 20.42 -11.48
N ARG A 32 7.20 21.30 -12.42
CA ARG A 32 8.06 22.38 -12.91
C ARG A 32 7.61 23.70 -12.29
N PHE A 33 8.55 24.55 -11.92
CA PHE A 33 8.23 25.86 -11.38
C PHE A 33 8.07 26.86 -12.53
N ASN A 34 6.89 27.47 -12.65
CA ASN A 34 6.61 28.46 -13.70
C ASN A 34 7.46 29.74 -13.55
N ASN A 35 7.91 30.03 -12.32
CA ASN A 35 8.78 31.14 -11.97
C ASN A 35 9.96 30.60 -11.12
N GLN A 36 11.13 31.24 -11.20
CA GLN A 36 12.27 30.89 -10.34
C GLN A 36 11.97 31.19 -8.86
N ILE A 37 12.40 30.31 -7.96
CA ILE A 37 12.24 30.48 -6.51
C ILE A 37 13.35 31.39 -5.98
N SER A 38 13.05 32.68 -5.80
CA SER A 38 14.03 33.69 -5.39
C SER A 38 14.54 33.56 -3.95
N SER A 39 13.82 32.84 -3.08
CA SER A 39 14.08 32.73 -1.64
C SER A 39 14.00 31.28 -1.14
N GLN A 40 14.84 30.92 -0.17
CA GLN A 40 14.79 29.61 0.51
C GLN A 40 13.54 29.40 1.37
N VAL A 41 12.79 30.47 1.64
CA VAL A 41 11.50 30.44 2.33
C VAL A 41 10.37 30.89 1.39
N ASN A 42 9.17 30.42 1.67
CA ASN A 42 7.94 30.89 1.04
C ASN A 42 7.62 32.35 1.46
N PRO A 43 6.59 33.00 0.88
CA PRO A 43 6.20 34.37 1.25
C PRO A 43 5.72 34.56 2.71
N ARG A 44 5.62 33.50 3.52
CA ARG A 44 5.29 33.54 4.96
C ARG A 44 6.52 33.36 5.86
N GLY A 45 7.71 33.15 5.29
CA GLY A 45 8.93 32.85 6.04
C GLY A 45 9.12 31.37 6.39
N GLU A 46 8.26 30.48 5.90
CA GLU A 46 8.31 29.03 6.15
C GLU A 46 9.16 28.31 5.09
N LYS A 47 9.66 27.11 5.38
CA LYS A 47 10.35 26.30 4.36
C LYS A 47 9.37 25.83 3.28
N TRP A 48 9.80 25.84 2.02
CA TRP A 48 9.02 25.30 0.91
C TRP A 48 8.68 23.83 1.15
N THR A 49 7.40 23.49 1.03
CA THR A 49 6.86 22.14 1.20
C THR A 49 6.12 21.75 -0.09
N PHE A 50 6.42 20.56 -0.61
CA PHE A 50 5.78 20.01 -1.80
C PHE A 50 5.00 18.76 -1.41
N LEU A 51 3.79 18.59 -1.96
CA LEU A 51 2.88 17.49 -1.63
C LEU A 51 2.37 16.82 -2.91
N LEU A 52 2.34 15.49 -2.89
CA LEU A 52 1.86 14.64 -3.99
C LEU A 52 0.79 13.67 -3.46
N GLU A 53 -0.46 13.96 -3.78
CA GLU A 53 -1.64 13.20 -3.30
C GLU A 53 -2.19 12.20 -4.33
N ARG A 54 -1.62 12.16 -5.54
CA ARG A 54 -2.21 11.53 -6.73
C ARG A 54 -1.68 10.13 -7.06
N ILE A 55 -1.05 9.45 -6.10
CA ILE A 55 -0.55 8.08 -6.30
C ILE A 55 -1.25 7.16 -5.30
N GLU A 56 -2.15 6.34 -5.83
CA GLU A 56 -2.80 5.26 -5.08
C GLU A 56 -1.78 4.17 -4.73
N ALA A 57 -1.80 3.70 -3.49
CA ALA A 57 -0.91 2.66 -2.99
C ALA A 57 -1.72 1.42 -2.58
N GLU A 58 -1.22 0.23 -2.92
CA GLU A 58 -1.89 -1.04 -2.66
C GLU A 58 -1.58 -1.56 -1.24
N PRO A 59 -2.57 -2.13 -0.52
CA PRO A 59 -2.32 -2.84 0.72
C PRO A 59 -1.29 -3.96 0.56
N GLU A 60 -0.46 -4.16 1.58
CA GLU A 60 0.56 -5.22 1.65
C GLU A 60 1.72 -5.04 0.64
N GLN A 61 1.90 -3.83 0.12
CA GLN A 61 2.99 -3.49 -0.80
C GLN A 61 3.95 -2.46 -0.19
N SER A 62 5.24 -2.59 -0.54
CA SER A 62 6.28 -1.62 -0.18
C SER A 62 6.74 -0.84 -1.39
N TYR A 63 6.97 0.46 -1.20
CA TYR A 63 7.33 1.42 -2.23
C TYR A 63 8.58 2.21 -1.80
N ARG A 64 9.53 2.40 -2.71
CA ARG A 64 10.59 3.39 -2.57
C ARG A 64 10.13 4.69 -3.22
N VAL A 65 10.03 5.75 -2.43
CA VAL A 65 9.73 7.10 -2.89
C VAL A 65 11.04 7.87 -2.96
N SER A 66 11.31 8.56 -4.06
CA SER A 66 12.42 9.51 -4.18
C SER A 66 11.92 10.86 -4.69
N ALA A 67 12.57 11.94 -4.27
CA ALA A 67 12.33 13.28 -4.78
C ALA A 67 13.67 13.89 -5.20
N CYS A 68 13.82 14.19 -6.49
CA CYS A 68 15.03 14.80 -7.06
C CYS A 68 14.74 16.23 -7.53
N SER A 69 15.70 17.15 -7.40
CA SER A 69 15.58 18.44 -8.09
C SER A 69 15.66 18.28 -9.63
N LEU A 70 15.23 19.32 -10.33
CA LEU A 70 15.39 19.48 -11.77
C LEU A 70 16.19 20.76 -12.07
N PRO A 71 17.19 20.76 -12.98
CA PRO A 71 17.77 19.57 -13.61
C PRO A 71 18.41 18.63 -12.57
N ARG A 72 18.58 17.35 -12.94
CA ARG A 72 19.33 16.42 -12.08
C ARG A 72 20.81 16.79 -12.08
N ALA A 73 21.47 16.58 -10.95
CA ALA A 73 22.93 16.64 -10.84
C ALA A 73 23.62 15.65 -11.81
N ASN A 74 24.89 15.90 -12.16
CA ASN A 74 25.66 15.00 -13.00
C ASN A 74 25.92 13.66 -12.29
N ILE A 75 26.19 12.61 -13.07
CA ILE A 75 26.34 11.23 -12.58
C ILE A 75 27.48 11.05 -11.54
N ASN A 76 28.39 12.03 -11.44
CA ASN A 76 29.55 12.03 -10.53
C ASN A 76 29.45 13.11 -9.42
N GLU A 77 28.30 13.78 -9.26
CA GLU A 77 28.06 14.81 -8.24
C GLU A 77 27.25 14.24 -7.05
N ASP A 78 27.15 15.01 -5.96
CA ASP A 78 26.35 14.62 -4.79
C ASP A 78 24.89 14.34 -5.17
N ASN A 79 24.39 13.19 -4.68
CA ASN A 79 23.14 12.61 -5.14
C ASN A 79 21.91 13.35 -4.57
N ASP A 80 21.48 14.40 -5.28
CA ASP A 80 20.33 15.26 -4.96
C ASP A 80 18.95 14.60 -5.16
N CYS A 81 18.84 13.33 -4.77
CA CYS A 81 17.65 12.50 -4.83
C CYS A 81 17.40 11.80 -3.47
N PRO A 82 17.08 12.53 -2.38
CA PRO A 82 16.63 11.92 -1.14
C PRO A 82 15.48 10.93 -1.38
N ALA A 83 15.57 9.77 -0.74
CA ALA A 83 14.62 8.68 -0.90
C ALA A 83 14.29 8.03 0.44
N CYS A 84 13.05 7.53 0.56
CA CYS A 84 12.57 6.76 1.69
C CYS A 84 11.82 5.51 1.21
N THR A 85 11.65 4.54 2.10
CA THR A 85 10.81 3.37 1.87
C THR A 85 9.55 3.48 2.73
N PHE A 86 8.39 3.24 2.13
CA PHE A 86 7.10 3.18 2.81
C PHE A 86 6.46 1.81 2.56
N SER A 87 5.87 1.21 3.59
CA SER A 87 5.15 -0.06 3.50
C SER A 87 3.69 0.16 3.87
N VAL A 88 2.78 -0.16 2.96
CA VAL A 88 1.34 -0.06 3.21
C VAL A 88 0.91 -1.24 4.08
N PRO A 89 0.27 -1.03 5.23
CA PRO A 89 -0.20 -2.13 6.06
C PRO A 89 -1.32 -2.92 5.38
N GLY A 90 -1.57 -4.14 5.87
CA GLY A 90 -2.45 -5.09 5.21
C GLY A 90 -3.93 -4.90 5.48
N CYS A 91 -4.77 -5.69 4.81
CA CYS A 91 -6.24 -5.54 4.91
C CYS A 91 -6.85 -5.92 6.27
N LYS A 92 -6.02 -6.25 7.27
CA LYS A 92 -6.38 -6.46 8.68
C LYS A 92 -6.17 -5.22 9.56
N ASP A 93 -5.44 -4.22 9.07
CA ASP A 93 -5.22 -2.95 9.77
C ASP A 93 -6.54 -2.19 9.97
N ASP A 94 -6.69 -1.55 11.13
CA ASP A 94 -7.96 -0.95 11.57
C ASP A 94 -8.45 0.22 10.70
N ILE A 95 -7.55 0.86 9.93
CA ILE A 95 -7.89 1.92 8.97
C ILE A 95 -8.01 1.33 7.56
N ILE A 96 -6.99 0.58 7.11
CA ILE A 96 -6.92 0.06 5.73
C ILE A 96 -8.01 -0.97 5.44
N LYS A 97 -8.55 -1.68 6.44
CA LYS A 97 -9.69 -2.59 6.28
C LYS A 97 -10.95 -1.92 5.71
N TYR A 98 -11.10 -0.59 5.82
CA TYR A 98 -12.23 0.15 5.26
C TYR A 98 -11.99 0.67 3.82
N THR A 99 -10.82 0.47 3.23
CA THR A 99 -10.56 0.82 1.82
C THR A 99 -11.37 -0.06 0.86
N GLU A 100 -11.68 0.46 -0.33
CA GLU A 100 -12.51 -0.26 -1.32
C GLU A 100 -11.83 -1.55 -1.82
N ILE A 101 -10.49 -1.55 -1.95
CA ILE A 101 -9.70 -2.75 -2.27
C ILE A 101 -9.85 -3.81 -1.17
N CYS A 102 -9.72 -3.45 0.11
CA CYS A 102 -9.85 -4.41 1.20
C CYS A 102 -11.30 -4.90 1.39
N LYS A 103 -12.30 -4.01 1.27
CA LYS A 103 -13.72 -4.39 1.23
C LYS A 103 -14.00 -5.43 0.15
N ARG A 104 -13.45 -5.24 -1.06
CA ARG A 104 -13.53 -6.21 -2.16
C ARG A 104 -12.76 -7.50 -1.86
N ARG A 105 -11.60 -7.45 -1.18
CA ARG A 105 -10.89 -8.65 -0.67
C ARG A 105 -11.61 -9.34 0.51
N GLY A 106 -12.62 -8.72 1.11
CA GLY A 106 -13.42 -9.30 2.20
C GLY A 106 -12.96 -8.94 3.62
N SER A 107 -12.20 -7.87 3.82
CA SER A 107 -11.72 -7.42 5.14
C SER A 107 -12.82 -7.19 6.19
N LEU A 108 -14.04 -6.87 5.75
CA LEU A 108 -15.22 -6.64 6.59
C LEU A 108 -16.25 -7.79 6.48
N TRP A 109 -15.90 -8.90 5.82
CA TRP A 109 -16.80 -10.05 5.68
C TRP A 109 -16.65 -10.98 6.89
N ASN A 110 -17.69 -11.02 7.73
CA ASN A 110 -17.87 -12.08 8.71
C ASN A 110 -18.78 -13.16 8.09
N PRO A 111 -18.30 -14.39 7.84
CA PRO A 111 -19.12 -15.46 7.30
C PRO A 111 -20.12 -16.06 8.30
N ASN A 112 -19.99 -15.79 9.61
CA ASN A 112 -20.85 -16.33 10.67
C ASN A 112 -21.13 -17.84 10.52
N ILE A 113 -20.05 -18.63 10.40
CA ILE A 113 -20.13 -20.04 10.01
C ILE A 113 -20.75 -20.87 11.13
N THR A 114 -21.76 -21.66 10.80
CA THR A 114 -22.32 -22.70 11.66
C THR A 114 -22.39 -24.03 10.92
N TYR A 115 -22.47 -25.14 11.65
CA TYR A 115 -22.59 -26.47 11.05
C TYR A 115 -23.50 -27.37 11.89
N ILE A 116 -24.08 -28.37 11.23
CA ILE A 116 -24.84 -29.45 11.85
C ILE A 116 -24.19 -30.76 11.42
N ARG A 117 -23.79 -31.60 12.40
CA ARG A 117 -23.18 -32.91 12.17
C ARG A 117 -24.16 -34.03 12.51
N SER A 118 -24.42 -34.89 11.54
CA SER A 118 -25.04 -36.20 11.68
C SER A 118 -23.98 -37.29 11.44
N GLU A 119 -24.29 -38.55 11.76
CA GLU A 119 -23.33 -39.66 11.76
C GLU A 119 -22.47 -39.78 10.48
N MET A 120 -23.07 -39.57 9.30
CA MET A 120 -22.39 -39.61 8.00
C MET A 120 -22.44 -38.31 7.19
N ARG A 121 -22.91 -37.19 7.77
CA ARG A 121 -23.11 -35.92 7.01
C ARG A 121 -22.83 -34.69 7.88
N THR A 122 -22.12 -33.72 7.32
CA THR A 122 -21.97 -32.38 7.91
C THR A 122 -22.58 -31.36 6.96
N THR A 123 -23.61 -30.65 7.41
CA THR A 123 -24.21 -29.51 6.68
C THR A 123 -23.61 -28.22 7.22
N ILE A 124 -23.18 -27.33 6.33
CA ILE A 124 -22.49 -26.07 6.67
C ILE A 124 -23.35 -24.90 6.21
N PHE A 125 -23.50 -23.89 7.07
CA PHE A 125 -24.21 -22.65 6.79
C PHE A 125 -23.25 -21.47 6.98
N PHE A 126 -23.33 -20.48 6.10
CA PHE A 126 -22.53 -19.27 6.16
C PHE A 126 -23.21 -18.12 5.42
N GLN A 127 -22.85 -16.89 5.78
CA GLN A 127 -23.30 -15.67 5.11
C GLN A 127 -22.37 -15.37 3.93
N ALA A 128 -22.93 -15.27 2.73
CA ALA A 128 -22.19 -14.94 1.52
C ALA A 128 -21.66 -13.49 1.56
N GLY A 129 -20.42 -13.28 1.10
CA GLY A 129 -19.81 -11.95 0.99
C GLY A 129 -20.21 -11.25 -0.31
N LYS A 130 -20.65 -9.99 -0.22
CA LYS A 130 -21.15 -9.15 -1.35
C LYS A 130 -20.32 -9.17 -2.64
N TYR A 131 -19.00 -9.34 -2.54
CA TYR A 131 -18.05 -9.23 -3.66
C TYR A 131 -17.36 -10.57 -3.99
N ALA A 132 -17.99 -11.71 -3.73
CA ALA A 132 -17.38 -13.04 -3.84
C ALA A 132 -18.19 -13.97 -4.76
N ASP A 133 -17.61 -14.28 -5.93
CA ASP A 133 -18.27 -15.08 -6.98
C ASP A 133 -18.15 -16.60 -6.75
N LYS A 134 -17.19 -17.02 -5.91
CA LYS A 134 -16.87 -18.41 -5.57
C LYS A 134 -16.42 -18.50 -4.11
N TYR A 135 -16.49 -19.70 -3.55
CA TYR A 135 -15.99 -20.03 -2.22
C TYR A 135 -15.31 -21.40 -2.24
N ASN A 136 -14.20 -21.53 -1.53
CA ASN A 136 -13.55 -22.81 -1.27
C ASN A 136 -13.89 -23.24 0.16
N VAL A 137 -14.66 -24.32 0.31
CA VAL A 137 -15.00 -24.91 1.60
C VAL A 137 -14.03 -26.06 1.87
N CYS A 138 -13.18 -25.91 2.89
CA CYS A 138 -12.27 -26.95 3.34
C CYS A 138 -12.85 -27.66 4.57
N LEU A 139 -12.86 -29.00 4.54
CA LEU A 139 -13.15 -29.89 5.67
C LEU A 139 -11.94 -30.83 5.86
N ARG A 140 -11.61 -31.23 7.09
CA ARG A 140 -10.32 -31.87 7.44
C ARG A 140 -10.45 -32.70 8.72
N SER A 141 -10.61 -34.02 8.69
CA SER A 141 -10.73 -34.81 9.93
C SER A 141 -9.38 -35.08 10.64
N HIS A 142 -9.43 -35.37 11.96
CA HIS A 142 -8.34 -35.97 12.74
C HIS A 142 -8.82 -37.31 13.32
N GLY A 143 -7.89 -38.21 13.66
CA GLY A 143 -8.11 -39.27 14.65
C GLY A 143 -7.71 -38.81 16.06
N SER A 144 -7.91 -39.68 17.06
CA SER A 144 -7.56 -39.40 18.47
C SER A 144 -6.06 -39.27 18.76
N ASP A 145 -5.19 -39.78 17.88
CA ASP A 145 -3.73 -39.75 18.04
C ASP A 145 -3.10 -38.46 17.48
N GLU A 146 -3.51 -37.30 18.01
CA GLU A 146 -3.04 -35.93 17.66
C GLU A 146 -3.06 -35.52 16.17
N LYS A 147 -3.56 -36.36 15.26
CA LYS A 147 -3.54 -36.16 13.79
C LYS A 147 -4.57 -35.15 13.25
N LEU A 148 -4.71 -34.02 13.94
CA LEU A 148 -5.27 -32.71 13.47
C LEU A 148 -8.57 -31.97 13.10
N CYS A 149 -9.59 -32.45 13.90
CA CYS A 149 -10.94 -32.74 13.44
C CYS A 149 -11.79 -31.50 13.14
N ASP A 150 -11.89 -31.26 11.84
CA ASP A 150 -12.72 -30.35 11.09
C ASP A 150 -12.39 -28.87 11.31
N GLN A 151 -11.14 -28.51 10.97
CA GLN A 151 -10.78 -27.12 10.64
C GLN A 151 -11.54 -26.65 9.38
N LEU A 152 -12.77 -26.19 9.60
CA LEU A 152 -13.64 -25.63 8.59
C LEU A 152 -13.19 -24.22 8.18
N CYS A 153 -12.56 -24.13 7.01
CA CYS A 153 -12.23 -22.85 6.39
C CYS A 153 -13.19 -22.60 5.22
N ILE A 154 -13.83 -21.43 5.18
CA ILE A 154 -14.47 -20.92 3.96
C ILE A 154 -13.60 -19.78 3.46
N LEU A 155 -12.83 -20.07 2.42
CA LEU A 155 -11.97 -19.09 1.75
C LEU A 155 -12.72 -18.48 0.57
N LYS A 156 -12.50 -17.17 0.41
CA LYS A 156 -12.92 -16.37 -0.73
C LYS A 156 -11.82 -16.35 -1.80
#